data_AF-B6EGD3-F1
#
_entry.id   AF-B6EGD3-F1
#
_cell.length_a   1.000
_cell.length_b   1.000
_cell.length_c   1.000
_cell.angle_alpha   90.00
_cell.angle_beta   90.00
_cell.angle_gamma   90.00
#
_symmetry.space_group_name_H-M   'P 1'
#
loop_
_entity.id
_entity.type
_entity.pdbx_description
1 polymer ?
#
loop_
_entity_poly.entity_id
_entity_poly.type
_entity_poly.pdbx_seq_one_letter_code
_entity_poly.pdbx_strand_id
1 'polypeptide(L)'
;MDNLSFFIQGSFSSMKRLTLSSLLAVSLLVGCSSSDDVIPDIPPSELYSQAQISLQAGNWTSAVERLEALDSRYPFGAYSEQVQLDLIYVYYKNDDLALGLATIERFNRLNPTNPKADWVLYMRGLTHMAQDRSFMHDLFRVNRSDRDPEPARSAFKDFKRLLERYPDSLYAEDAQTRMFALKNRLADYELATADFYLRREAWISAINRSQELQRTYPDTEAARKSLTIMLSAYKELKLDDAIQRTEELIALNPQ
;
A
#
# COMPACT_ATOMS: atom_id res chain seq x y z
N MET A 1 43.29 -37.49 44.60
CA MET A 1 44.37 -36.55 45.00
C MET A 1 44.89 -35.88 43.73
N ASP A 2 44.04 -35.18 42.98
CA ASP A 2 43.24 -33.98 43.27
C ASP A 2 44.03 -32.71 42.97
N ASN A 3 43.48 -32.00 41.98
CA ASN A 3 43.41 -30.55 41.84
C ASN A 3 44.71 -29.76 41.79
N LEU A 4 44.98 -29.13 40.64
CA LEU A 4 45.33 -27.71 40.51
C LEU A 4 45.43 -27.34 39.02
N SER A 5 44.31 -27.44 38.30
CA SER A 5 44.14 -26.90 36.95
C SER A 5 42.86 -26.06 36.90
N PHE A 6 42.80 -25.02 37.72
CA PHE A 6 41.67 -24.10 37.71
C PHE A 6 42.07 -22.72 38.22
N PHE A 7 42.86 -21.93 37.48
CA PHE A 7 43.01 -20.50 37.81
C PHE A 7 43.48 -19.60 36.66
N ILE A 8 43.11 -19.85 35.40
CA ILE A 8 43.31 -18.83 34.33
C ILE A 8 42.16 -18.86 33.32
N GLN A 9 40.95 -18.48 33.72
CA GLN A 9 39.85 -18.17 32.76
C GLN A 9 38.70 -17.44 33.46
N GLY A 10 38.92 -16.21 33.93
CA GLY A 10 37.87 -15.48 34.67
C GLY A 10 37.75 -13.98 34.42
N SER A 11 38.79 -13.28 33.94
CA SER A 11 38.81 -11.81 34.05
C SER A 11 38.53 -11.02 32.76
N PHE A 12 38.39 -11.66 31.59
CA PHE A 12 38.27 -10.93 30.31
C PHE A 12 36.84 -10.74 29.79
N SER A 13 35.83 -11.47 30.28
CA SER A 13 34.45 -11.35 29.77
C SER A 13 33.63 -10.25 30.44
N SER A 14 33.90 -9.94 31.71
CA SER A 14 33.15 -8.94 32.48
C SER A 14 33.44 -7.50 32.02
N MET A 15 34.69 -7.21 31.66
CA MET A 15 35.10 -5.89 31.16
C MET A 15 34.48 -5.55 29.80
N LYS A 16 34.32 -6.55 28.91
CA LYS A 16 33.68 -6.36 27.60
C LYS A 16 32.16 -6.17 27.69
N ARG A 17 31.50 -6.77 28.71
CA ARG A 17 30.06 -6.60 28.95
C ARG A 17 29.74 -5.22 29.55
N LEU A 18 30.63 -4.70 30.40
CA LEU A 18 30.50 -3.36 30.97
C LEU A 18 30.76 -2.26 29.94
N THR A 19 31.75 -2.41 29.05
CA THR A 19 31.99 -1.43 27.98
C THR A 19 30.90 -1.42 26.91
N LEU A 20 30.34 -2.59 26.57
CA LEU A 20 29.22 -2.68 25.61
C LEU A 20 27.91 -2.10 26.17
N SER A 21 27.66 -2.26 27.47
CA SER A 21 26.50 -1.67 28.14
C SER A 21 26.63 -0.14 28.27
N SER A 22 27.84 0.36 28.48
CA SER A 22 28.12 1.80 28.51
C SER A 22 27.99 2.46 27.14
N LEU A 23 28.37 1.77 26.06
CA LEU A 23 28.24 2.29 24.69
C LEU A 23 26.76 2.40 24.28
N LEU A 24 25.93 1.43 24.69
CA LEU A 24 24.49 1.40 24.43
C LEU A 24 23.74 2.51 25.21
N ALA A 25 24.20 2.83 26.42
CA ALA A 25 23.64 3.91 27.23
C ALA A 25 23.95 5.32 26.67
N VAL A 26 25.11 5.50 26.04
CA VAL A 26 25.49 6.78 25.40
C VAL A 26 24.74 6.99 24.07
N SER A 27 24.41 5.92 23.33
CA SER A 27 23.58 6.04 22.13
C SER A 27 22.12 6.42 22.42
N LEU A 28 21.64 6.24 23.66
CA LEU A 28 20.28 6.63 24.06
C LEU A 28 20.15 8.10 24.49
N LEU A 29 21.27 8.84 24.58
CA LEU A 29 21.28 10.26 24.97
C LEU A 29 21.39 11.23 23.79
N VAL A 30 21.34 10.75 22.54
CA VAL A 30 21.12 11.62 21.37
C VAL A 30 19.63 11.95 21.31
N GLY A 31 19.18 12.76 22.27
CA GLY A 31 17.89 13.45 22.18
C GLY A 31 18.03 14.58 21.17
N CYS A 32 17.44 14.43 20.00
CA CYS A 32 17.23 15.55 19.09
C CYS A 32 16.30 16.56 19.76
N SER A 33 16.85 17.71 20.16
CA SER A 33 16.08 18.91 20.43
C SER A 33 15.54 19.43 19.09
N SER A 34 14.30 19.09 18.71
CA SER A 34 13.61 19.84 17.67
C SER A 34 13.14 21.15 18.29
N SER A 35 13.77 22.27 17.92
CA SER A 35 13.13 23.56 18.09
C SER A 35 11.89 23.57 17.21
N ASP A 36 10.71 23.84 17.78
CA ASP A 36 9.50 24.11 17.01
C ASP A 36 9.77 25.36 16.15
N ASP A 37 10.16 25.16 14.90
CA ASP A 37 10.30 26.24 13.92
C ASP A 37 8.90 26.75 13.59
N VAL A 38 8.48 27.79 14.31
CA VAL A 38 7.22 28.49 14.04
C VAL A 38 7.29 29.06 12.63
N ILE A 39 6.43 28.59 11.73
CA ILE A 39 6.35 29.09 10.36
C ILE A 39 6.11 30.60 10.40
N PRO A 40 7.03 31.42 9.84
CA PRO A 40 7.00 32.86 10.02
C PRO A 40 5.73 33.47 9.43
N ASP A 41 5.27 34.58 10.01
CA ASP A 41 4.09 35.31 9.53
C ASP A 41 4.48 36.22 8.37
N ILE A 42 4.63 35.63 7.19
CA ILE A 42 4.99 36.29 5.93
C ILE A 42 3.81 36.30 4.95
N PRO A 43 3.82 37.15 3.92
CA PRO A 43 2.74 37.22 2.94
C PRO A 43 2.44 35.84 2.29
N PRO A 44 1.17 35.54 1.97
CA PRO A 44 0.78 34.23 1.40
C PRO A 44 1.55 33.85 0.13
N SER A 45 1.83 34.82 -0.74
CA SER A 45 2.59 34.60 -1.97
C SER A 45 4.03 34.19 -1.71
N GLU A 46 4.65 34.77 -0.67
CA GLU A 46 6.02 34.45 -0.28
C GLU A 46 6.08 33.07 0.38
N LEU A 47 5.14 32.77 1.28
CA LEU A 47 5.04 31.47 1.91
C LEU A 47 4.80 30.35 0.87
N TYR A 48 3.95 30.61 -0.12
CA TYR A 48 3.71 29.68 -1.21
C TYR A 48 4.95 29.50 -2.09
N SER A 49 5.68 30.58 -2.40
CA SER A 49 6.95 30.48 -3.12
C SER A 49 7.99 29.62 -2.37
N GLN A 50 8.10 29.78 -1.05
CA GLN A 50 8.99 28.95 -0.22
C GLN A 50 8.55 27.48 -0.17
N ALA A 51 7.23 27.21 -0.16
CA ALA A 51 6.70 25.86 -0.29
C ALA A 51 7.08 25.23 -1.65
N GLN A 52 6.95 25.98 -2.75
CA GLN A 52 7.36 25.54 -4.09
C GLN A 52 8.86 25.23 -4.19
N ILE A 53 9.72 26.01 -3.54
CA ILE A 53 11.16 25.72 -3.48
C ILE A 53 11.40 24.39 -2.76
N SER A 54 10.69 24.15 -1.65
CA SER A 54 10.81 22.91 -0.87
C SER A 54 10.31 21.69 -1.65
N LEU A 55 9.18 21.84 -2.37
CA LEU A 55 8.64 20.85 -3.31
C LEU A 55 9.65 20.47 -4.39
N GLN A 56 10.25 21.46 -5.06
CA GLN A 56 11.23 21.23 -6.13
C GLN A 56 12.52 20.60 -5.62
N ALA A 57 12.92 20.93 -4.38
CA ALA A 57 14.07 20.33 -3.71
C ALA A 57 13.80 18.90 -3.20
N GLY A 58 12.55 18.41 -3.26
CA GLY A 58 12.16 17.12 -2.70
C GLY A 58 12.12 17.09 -1.17
N ASN A 59 12.13 18.26 -0.52
CA ASN A 59 11.97 18.38 0.93
C ASN A 59 10.47 18.39 1.27
N TRP A 60 9.89 17.19 1.32
CA TRP A 60 8.46 16.99 1.54
C TRP A 60 7.99 17.50 2.90
N THR A 61 8.77 17.27 3.97
CA THR A 61 8.43 17.72 5.33
C THR A 61 8.27 19.24 5.38
N SER A 62 9.26 20.01 4.92
CA SER A 62 9.15 21.48 4.90
C SER A 62 8.08 21.98 3.92
N ALA A 63 7.79 21.24 2.85
CA ALA A 63 6.67 21.58 1.98
C ALA A 63 5.32 21.39 2.68
N VAL A 64 5.10 20.28 3.41
CA VAL A 64 3.90 20.04 4.22
C VAL A 64 3.67 21.19 5.17
N GLU A 65 4.65 21.51 6.02
CA GLU A 65 4.50 22.53 7.07
C GLU A 65 4.06 23.89 6.51
N ARG A 66 4.65 24.30 5.38
CA ARG A 66 4.34 25.58 4.74
C ARG A 66 2.98 25.56 4.04
N LEU A 67 2.64 24.46 3.38
CA LEU A 67 1.35 24.30 2.71
C LEU A 67 0.19 24.18 3.71
N GLU A 68 0.38 23.46 4.82
CA GLU A 68 -0.60 23.39 5.92
C GLU A 68 -0.80 24.75 6.59
N ALA A 69 0.29 25.50 6.80
CA ALA A 69 0.19 26.87 7.29
C ALA A 69 -0.62 27.77 6.33
N LEU A 70 -0.46 27.60 5.01
CA LEU A 70 -1.27 28.30 4.01
C LEU A 70 -2.75 27.88 4.03
N ASP A 71 -3.04 26.58 4.03
CA ASP A 71 -4.42 26.05 4.04
C ASP A 71 -5.17 26.46 5.31
N SER A 72 -4.47 26.51 6.46
CA SER A 72 -5.03 26.92 7.75
C SER A 72 -5.26 28.43 7.85
N ARG A 73 -4.27 29.26 7.47
CA ARG A 73 -4.35 30.72 7.58
C ARG A 73 -5.22 31.36 6.49
N TYR A 74 -5.23 30.77 5.28
CA TYR A 74 -5.85 31.35 4.10
C TYR A 74 -6.73 30.33 3.32
N PRO A 75 -7.74 29.72 3.96
CA PRO A 75 -8.54 28.62 3.36
C PRO A 75 -9.33 29.02 2.11
N PHE A 76 -9.53 30.32 1.88
CA PHE A 76 -10.21 30.88 0.70
C PHE A 76 -9.29 31.85 -0.09
N GLY A 77 -7.98 31.76 0.12
CA GLY A 77 -7.00 32.61 -0.56
C GLY A 77 -6.87 32.27 -2.05
N ALA A 78 -6.20 33.15 -2.81
CA ALA A 78 -6.02 32.99 -4.25
C ALA A 78 -5.31 31.69 -4.66
N TYR A 79 -4.54 31.08 -3.75
CA TYR A 79 -3.82 29.83 -3.97
C TYR A 79 -4.49 28.61 -3.32
N SER A 80 -5.65 28.76 -2.66
CA SER A 80 -6.27 27.71 -1.83
C SER A 80 -6.45 26.38 -2.57
N GLU A 81 -6.99 26.40 -3.78
CA GLU A 81 -7.14 25.19 -4.60
C GLU A 81 -5.78 24.54 -4.93
N GLN A 82 -4.81 25.35 -5.36
CA GLN A 82 -3.49 24.83 -5.73
C GLN A 82 -2.71 24.32 -4.52
N VAL A 83 -2.83 24.96 -3.36
CA VAL A 83 -2.25 24.49 -2.09
C VAL A 83 -2.81 23.11 -1.72
N GLN A 84 -4.12 22.89 -1.89
CA GLN A 84 -4.71 21.57 -1.63
C GLN A 84 -4.21 20.51 -2.61
N LEU A 85 -4.05 20.85 -3.89
CA LEU A 85 -3.45 19.94 -4.87
C LEU A 85 -2.00 19.59 -4.50
N ASP A 86 -1.21 20.58 -4.09
CA ASP A 86 0.18 20.38 -3.68
C ASP A 86 0.27 19.55 -2.39
N LEU A 87 -0.65 19.74 -1.44
CA LEU A 87 -0.77 18.90 -0.24
C LEU A 87 -1.08 17.45 -0.61
N ILE A 88 -2.02 17.19 -1.52
CA ILE A 88 -2.33 15.83 -2.00
C ILE A 88 -1.07 15.17 -2.56
N TYR A 89 -0.31 15.88 -3.38
CA TYR A 89 0.93 15.38 -3.95
C TYR A 89 1.97 15.08 -2.87
N VAL A 90 2.22 16.02 -1.97
CA VAL A 90 3.24 15.89 -0.94
C VAL A 90 2.90 14.79 0.06
N TYR A 91 1.66 14.71 0.53
CA TYR A 91 1.26 13.64 1.44
C TYR A 91 1.47 12.26 0.80
N TYR A 92 1.18 12.11 -0.48
CA TYR A 92 1.50 10.88 -1.21
C TYR A 92 3.01 10.62 -1.26
N LYS A 93 3.83 11.65 -1.52
CA LYS A 93 5.29 11.54 -1.60
C LYS A 93 5.96 11.28 -0.24
N ASN A 94 5.35 11.75 0.84
CA ASN A 94 5.83 11.63 2.21
C ASN A 94 5.29 10.37 2.93
N ASP A 95 4.52 9.52 2.23
CA ASP A 95 3.83 8.34 2.79
C ASP A 95 2.76 8.67 3.86
N ASP A 96 2.31 9.93 3.91
CA ASP A 96 1.21 10.41 4.76
C ASP A 96 -0.15 10.13 4.11
N LEU A 97 -0.37 8.88 3.70
CA LEU A 97 -1.46 8.47 2.81
C LEU A 97 -2.85 8.79 3.38
N ALA A 98 -3.02 8.72 4.71
CA ALA A 98 -4.29 9.05 5.37
C ALA A 98 -4.62 10.54 5.27
N LEU A 99 -3.63 11.42 5.44
CA LEU A 99 -3.79 12.87 5.26
C LEU A 99 -4.05 13.21 3.78
N GLY A 100 -3.38 12.52 2.86
CA GLY A 100 -3.64 12.59 1.42
C GLY A 100 -5.10 12.30 1.08
N LEU A 101 -5.64 11.16 1.53
CA LEU A 101 -7.04 10.78 1.28
C LEU A 101 -8.04 11.77 1.89
N ALA A 102 -7.79 12.24 3.12
CA ALA A 102 -8.65 13.25 3.77
C ALA A 102 -8.65 14.58 2.99
N THR A 103 -7.49 14.97 2.46
CA THR A 103 -7.35 16.18 1.64
C THR A 103 -8.03 16.02 0.28
N ILE A 104 -7.93 14.86 -0.36
CA ILE A 104 -8.64 14.53 -1.60
C ILE A 104 -10.16 14.63 -1.39
N GLU A 105 -10.70 14.07 -0.31
CA GLU A 105 -12.15 14.12 -0.04
C GLU A 105 -12.62 15.55 0.21
N ARG A 106 -11.84 16.33 0.97
CA ARG A 106 -12.11 17.77 1.18
C ARG A 106 -12.10 18.52 -0.17
N PHE A 107 -11.07 18.32 -0.99
CA PHE A 107 -10.94 18.98 -2.28
C PHE A 107 -12.12 18.67 -3.21
N ASN A 108 -12.52 17.39 -3.32
CA ASN A 108 -13.64 16.99 -4.17
C ASN A 108 -14.98 17.61 -3.72
N ARG A 109 -15.19 17.73 -2.40
CA ARG A 109 -16.39 18.35 -1.83
C ARG A 109 -16.45 19.86 -2.08
N LEU A 110 -15.30 20.54 -2.00
CA LEU A 110 -15.22 21.99 -2.19
C LEU A 110 -15.16 22.38 -3.66
N ASN A 111 -14.57 21.54 -4.52
CA ASN A 111 -14.24 21.87 -5.91
C ASN A 111 -14.77 20.82 -6.92
N PRO A 112 -16.08 20.53 -6.96
CA PRO A 112 -16.65 19.42 -7.75
C PRO A 112 -16.48 19.54 -9.28
N THR A 113 -16.21 20.76 -9.77
CA THR A 113 -16.04 21.09 -11.20
C THR A 113 -14.61 21.50 -11.54
N ASN A 114 -13.63 21.24 -10.66
CA ASN A 114 -12.24 21.62 -10.90
C ASN A 114 -11.68 20.93 -12.17
N PRO A 115 -10.93 21.64 -13.03
CA PRO A 115 -10.38 21.05 -14.25
C PRO A 115 -9.37 19.92 -14.00
N LYS A 116 -8.77 19.83 -12.80
CA LYS A 116 -7.84 18.76 -12.38
C LYS A 116 -8.53 17.62 -11.63
N ALA A 117 -9.85 17.50 -11.71
CA ALA A 117 -10.60 16.44 -11.00
C ALA A 117 -10.20 15.02 -11.44
N ASP A 118 -9.74 14.86 -12.67
CA ASP A 118 -9.16 13.60 -13.18
C ASP A 118 -7.84 13.26 -12.46
N TRP A 119 -6.93 14.23 -12.32
CA TRP A 119 -5.69 14.08 -11.56
C TRP A 119 -5.97 13.74 -10.09
N VAL A 120 -6.97 14.37 -9.47
CA VAL A 120 -7.34 14.09 -8.07
C VAL A 120 -7.87 12.67 -7.90
N LEU A 121 -8.72 12.17 -8.83
CA LEU A 121 -9.15 10.76 -8.81
C LEU A 121 -7.99 9.80 -9.02
N TYR A 122 -7.07 10.14 -9.93
CA TYR A 122 -5.87 9.36 -10.17
C TYR A 122 -4.98 9.28 -8.91
N MET A 123 -4.74 10.40 -8.24
CA MET A 123 -3.99 10.45 -6.97
C MET A 123 -4.69 9.66 -5.87
N ARG A 124 -6.03 9.61 -5.84
CA ARG A 124 -6.77 8.77 -4.88
C ARG A 124 -6.49 7.28 -5.10
N GLY A 125 -6.53 6.84 -6.36
CA GLY A 125 -6.17 5.48 -6.74
C GLY A 125 -4.72 5.13 -6.39
N LEU A 126 -3.77 6.03 -6.67
CA LEU A 126 -2.37 5.86 -6.27
C LEU A 126 -2.21 5.75 -4.75
N THR A 127 -2.91 6.58 -3.99
CA THR A 127 -2.82 6.61 -2.53
C THR A 127 -3.36 5.32 -1.91
N HIS A 128 -4.51 4.82 -2.35
CA HIS A 128 -5.03 3.51 -1.93
C HIS A 128 -4.09 2.35 -2.36
N MET A 129 -3.51 2.43 -3.55
CA MET A 129 -2.55 1.42 -4.04
C MET A 129 -1.25 1.43 -3.22
N ALA A 130 -0.80 2.59 -2.75
CA ALA A 130 0.35 2.73 -1.86
C ALA A 130 0.05 2.16 -0.46
N GLN A 131 -1.18 2.31 0.05
CA GLN A 131 -1.60 1.69 1.31
C GLN A 131 -1.55 0.16 1.26
N ASP A 132 -1.88 -0.45 0.11
CA ASP A 132 -1.66 -1.90 -0.09
C ASP A 132 -0.16 -2.24 -0.07
N ARG A 133 0.69 -1.34 -0.60
CA ARG A 133 2.12 -1.56 -0.85
C ARG A 133 3.08 -1.26 0.29
N SER A 134 2.72 -0.55 1.35
CA SER A 134 3.54 -0.17 2.53
C SER A 134 5.05 -0.52 2.48
N PHE A 135 5.88 0.53 2.41
CA PHE A 135 7.33 0.58 2.18
C PHE A 135 8.18 -0.55 2.79
N MET A 136 7.88 -0.97 4.03
CA MET A 136 8.65 -2.02 4.71
C MET A 136 8.55 -3.38 4.01
N HIS A 137 7.46 -3.68 3.29
CA HIS A 137 7.25 -5.00 2.70
C HIS A 137 8.04 -5.21 1.40
N ASP A 138 8.25 -4.16 0.62
CA ASP A 138 9.06 -4.23 -0.62
C ASP A 138 10.54 -4.50 -0.28
N LEU A 139 11.01 -4.02 0.87
CA LEU A 139 12.35 -4.30 1.38
C LEU A 139 12.57 -5.78 1.75
N PHE A 140 11.52 -6.47 2.21
CA PHE A 140 11.60 -7.87 2.68
C PHE A 140 10.98 -8.90 1.73
N ARG A 141 10.49 -8.48 0.54
CA ARG A 141 9.87 -9.35 -0.48
C ARG A 141 8.81 -10.31 0.09
N VAL A 142 8.03 -9.84 1.05
CA VAL A 142 7.02 -10.66 1.74
C VAL A 142 5.82 -10.85 0.79
N ASN A 143 5.42 -12.10 0.57
CA ASN A 143 4.20 -12.41 -0.18
C ASN A 143 2.98 -11.90 0.61
N ARG A 144 2.10 -11.14 -0.05
CA ARG A 144 0.89 -10.51 0.53
C ARG A 144 -0.41 -11.16 0.10
N SER A 145 -0.36 -12.28 -0.63
CA SER A 145 -1.55 -12.91 -1.18
C SER A 145 -2.57 -13.30 -0.11
N ASP A 146 -2.22 -13.41 1.17
CA ASP A 146 -3.13 -13.76 2.27
C ASP A 146 -3.62 -12.56 3.13
N ARG A 147 -3.06 -11.36 2.93
CA ARG A 147 -3.48 -10.13 3.64
C ARG A 147 -4.70 -9.50 2.99
N ASP A 148 -5.62 -8.98 3.83
CA ASP A 148 -6.82 -8.24 3.41
C ASP A 148 -6.48 -7.18 2.34
N PRO A 149 -7.01 -7.32 1.11
CA PRO A 149 -6.68 -6.46 -0.01
C PRO A 149 -7.65 -5.27 -0.14
N GLU A 150 -8.31 -4.83 0.94
CA GLU A 150 -9.25 -3.70 0.89
C GLU A 150 -8.65 -2.43 0.24
N PRO A 151 -7.39 -2.02 0.53
CA PRO A 151 -6.79 -0.88 -0.18
C PRO A 151 -6.63 -1.14 -1.69
N ALA A 152 -6.33 -2.38 -2.10
CA ALA A 152 -6.27 -2.73 -3.52
C ALA A 152 -7.66 -2.70 -4.19
N ARG A 153 -8.73 -3.12 -3.49
CA ARG A 153 -10.13 -2.99 -3.97
C ARG A 153 -10.51 -1.52 -4.15
N SER A 154 -10.17 -0.68 -3.17
CA SER A 154 -10.40 0.76 -3.21
C SER A 154 -9.63 1.44 -4.35
N ALA A 155 -8.36 1.10 -4.55
CA ALA A 155 -7.56 1.59 -5.67
C ALA A 155 -8.17 1.19 -7.03
N PHE A 156 -8.59 -0.07 -7.17
CA PHE A 156 -9.20 -0.55 -8.42
C PHE A 156 -10.49 0.23 -8.73
N LYS A 157 -11.33 0.47 -7.71
CA LYS A 157 -12.56 1.26 -7.85
C LYS A 157 -12.27 2.70 -8.27
N ASP A 158 -11.22 3.31 -7.74
CA ASP A 158 -10.84 4.68 -8.07
C ASP A 158 -10.32 4.83 -9.49
N PHE A 159 -9.42 3.94 -9.92
CA PHE A 159 -8.96 3.92 -11.30
C PHE A 159 -10.10 3.60 -12.27
N LYS A 160 -10.99 2.68 -11.92
CA LYS A 160 -12.20 2.40 -12.71
C LYS A 160 -13.06 3.67 -12.88
N ARG A 161 -13.29 4.40 -11.79
CA ARG A 161 -14.06 5.65 -11.82
C ARG A 161 -13.37 6.73 -12.67
N LEU A 162 -12.05 6.82 -12.63
CA LEU A 162 -11.28 7.71 -13.50
C LEU A 162 -11.53 7.39 -14.97
N LEU A 163 -11.41 6.12 -15.37
CA LEU A 163 -11.63 5.70 -16.77
C LEU A 163 -13.08 5.89 -17.23
N GLU A 164 -14.05 5.67 -16.34
CA GLU A 164 -15.47 5.87 -16.65
C GLU A 164 -15.84 7.35 -16.81
N ARG A 165 -15.24 8.24 -16.00
CA ARG A 165 -15.59 9.66 -15.97
C ARG A 165 -14.72 10.52 -16.89
N TYR A 166 -13.46 10.13 -17.08
CA TYR A 166 -12.43 10.88 -17.81
C TYR A 166 -11.61 9.95 -18.72
N PRO A 167 -12.24 9.33 -19.73
CA PRO A 167 -11.57 8.37 -20.61
C PRO A 167 -10.38 8.98 -21.37
N ASP A 168 -10.44 10.28 -21.68
CA ASP A 168 -9.40 11.02 -22.41
C ASP A 168 -8.35 11.67 -21.49
N SER A 169 -8.37 11.37 -20.19
CA SER A 169 -7.39 11.89 -19.24
C SER A 169 -5.98 11.44 -19.59
N LEU A 170 -5.00 12.32 -19.36
CA LEU A 170 -3.58 11.99 -19.49
C LEU A 170 -3.14 10.81 -18.59
N TYR A 171 -3.93 10.49 -17.56
CA TYR A 171 -3.65 9.41 -16.61
C TYR A 171 -4.36 8.10 -16.95
N ALA A 172 -5.17 8.05 -18.02
CA ALA A 172 -6.02 6.91 -18.34
C ALA A 172 -5.21 5.64 -18.67
N GLU A 173 -4.15 5.76 -19.45
CA GLU A 173 -3.32 4.61 -19.85
C GLU A 173 -2.65 3.95 -18.63
N ASP A 174 -1.97 4.74 -17.79
CA ASP A 174 -1.33 4.24 -16.57
C ASP A 174 -2.36 3.66 -15.58
N ALA A 175 -3.54 4.29 -15.46
CA ALA A 175 -4.63 3.74 -14.65
C ALA A 175 -5.10 2.36 -15.15
N GLN A 176 -5.20 2.15 -16.46
CA GLN A 176 -5.53 0.83 -17.04
C GLN A 176 -4.46 -0.21 -16.69
N THR A 177 -3.18 0.12 -16.86
CA THR A 177 -2.08 -0.78 -16.49
C THR A 177 -2.13 -1.15 -15.00
N ARG A 178 -2.39 -0.17 -14.12
CA ARG A 178 -2.55 -0.42 -12.68
C ARG A 178 -3.76 -1.27 -12.35
N MET A 179 -4.89 -1.06 -13.03
CA MET A 179 -6.06 -1.91 -12.85
C MET A 179 -5.79 -3.36 -13.22
N PHE A 180 -5.01 -3.62 -14.28
CA PHE A 180 -4.58 -4.97 -14.62
C PHE A 180 -3.74 -5.60 -13.49
N ALA A 181 -2.77 -4.84 -12.94
CA ALA A 181 -1.96 -5.33 -11.82
C ALA A 181 -2.80 -5.59 -10.55
N LEU A 182 -3.70 -4.66 -10.21
CA LEU A 182 -4.61 -4.78 -9.06
C LEU A 182 -5.57 -5.97 -9.21
N LYS A 183 -6.08 -6.21 -10.43
CA LYS A 183 -6.92 -7.37 -10.74
C LYS A 183 -6.20 -8.68 -10.44
N ASN A 184 -4.96 -8.83 -10.89
CA ASN A 184 -4.15 -10.02 -10.60
C ASN A 184 -3.88 -10.16 -9.09
N ARG A 185 -3.50 -9.07 -8.42
CA ARG A 185 -3.30 -9.06 -6.95
C ARG A 185 -4.53 -9.51 -6.16
N LEU A 186 -5.73 -9.09 -6.59
CA LEU A 186 -7.00 -9.49 -5.98
C LEU A 186 -7.31 -10.97 -6.27
N ALA A 187 -7.06 -11.41 -7.49
CA ALA A 187 -7.25 -12.81 -7.88
C ALA A 187 -6.31 -13.76 -7.10
N ASP A 188 -5.05 -13.36 -6.90
CA ASP A 188 -4.08 -14.10 -6.09
C ASP A 188 -4.54 -14.24 -4.62
N TYR A 189 -5.27 -13.24 -4.09
CA TYR A 189 -5.83 -13.32 -2.75
C TYR A 189 -6.93 -14.36 -2.62
N GLU A 190 -7.84 -14.37 -3.59
CA GLU A 190 -8.90 -15.36 -3.65
C GLU A 190 -8.32 -16.77 -3.79
N LEU A 191 -7.26 -16.94 -4.60
CA LEU A 191 -6.56 -18.21 -4.77
C LEU A 191 -5.91 -18.68 -3.47
N ALA A 192 -5.16 -17.80 -2.78
CA ALA A 192 -4.54 -18.12 -1.50
C ALA A 192 -5.58 -18.51 -0.45
N THR A 193 -6.76 -17.87 -0.48
CA THR A 193 -7.88 -18.23 0.40
C THR A 193 -8.44 -19.61 0.07
N ALA A 194 -8.64 -19.93 -1.22
CA ALA A 194 -9.12 -21.24 -1.66
C ALA A 194 -8.15 -22.36 -1.26
N ASP A 195 -6.86 -22.13 -1.47
CA ASP A 195 -5.77 -23.03 -1.10
C ASP A 195 -5.67 -23.22 0.43
N PHE A 196 -5.87 -22.15 1.22
CA PHE A 196 -5.99 -22.26 2.67
C PHE A 196 -7.11 -23.20 3.10
N TYR A 197 -8.31 -23.08 2.50
CA TYR A 197 -9.42 -23.99 2.82
C TYR A 197 -9.16 -25.42 2.37
N LEU A 198 -8.51 -25.61 1.22
CA LEU A 198 -8.12 -26.94 0.75
C LEU A 198 -7.20 -27.64 1.76
N ARG A 199 -6.14 -26.95 2.23
CA ARG A 199 -5.22 -27.50 3.25
C ARG A 199 -5.87 -27.78 4.60
N ARG A 200 -7.03 -27.17 4.88
CA ARG A 200 -7.83 -27.39 6.10
C ARG A 200 -8.92 -28.43 5.91
N GLU A 201 -8.93 -29.13 4.78
CA GLU A 201 -9.93 -30.14 4.43
C GLU A 201 -11.36 -29.57 4.37
N ALA A 202 -11.48 -28.25 4.21
CA ALA A 202 -12.74 -27.54 4.07
C ALA A 202 -13.16 -27.52 2.60
N TRP A 203 -13.40 -28.70 2.03
CA TRP A 203 -13.58 -28.93 0.58
C TRP A 203 -14.63 -28.03 -0.06
N ILE A 204 -15.82 -27.91 0.55
CA ILE A 204 -16.90 -27.05 0.05
C ILE A 204 -16.47 -25.58 0.02
N SER A 205 -15.72 -25.12 1.03
CA SER A 205 -15.23 -23.74 1.08
C SER A 205 -14.16 -23.49 0.02
N ALA A 206 -13.25 -24.44 -0.20
CA ALA A 206 -12.27 -24.37 -1.27
C ALA A 206 -12.95 -24.27 -2.64
N ILE A 207 -13.97 -25.10 -2.89
CA ILE A 207 -14.78 -25.07 -4.12
C ILE A 207 -15.44 -23.70 -4.30
N ASN A 208 -16.16 -23.21 -3.28
CA ASN A 208 -16.88 -21.94 -3.35
C ASN A 208 -15.94 -20.76 -3.64
N ARG A 209 -14.76 -20.73 -3.01
CA ARG A 209 -13.76 -19.68 -3.24
C ARG A 209 -13.17 -19.76 -4.64
N SER A 210 -12.86 -20.95 -5.13
CA SER A 210 -12.38 -21.11 -6.51
C SER A 210 -13.45 -20.74 -7.55
N GLN A 211 -14.72 -21.11 -7.34
CA GLN A 211 -15.82 -20.71 -8.21
C GLN A 211 -16.00 -19.18 -8.24
N GLU A 212 -15.91 -18.53 -7.09
CA GLU A 212 -15.96 -17.06 -7.01
C GLU A 212 -14.80 -16.41 -7.77
N LEU A 213 -13.60 -16.97 -7.64
CA LEU A 213 -12.43 -16.55 -8.40
C LEU A 213 -12.63 -16.71 -9.92
N GLN A 214 -13.18 -17.83 -10.39
CA GLN A 214 -13.55 -18.02 -11.81
C GLN A 214 -14.56 -16.97 -12.28
N ARG A 215 -15.56 -16.67 -11.45
CA ARG A 215 -16.64 -15.73 -11.81
C ARG A 215 -16.15 -14.30 -11.88
N THR A 216 -15.27 -13.91 -10.96
CA THR A 216 -14.87 -12.52 -10.76
C THR A 216 -13.58 -12.16 -11.52
N TYR A 217 -12.65 -13.11 -11.71
CA TYR A 217 -11.37 -12.89 -12.38
C TYR A 217 -11.01 -13.99 -13.42
N PRO A 218 -11.93 -14.34 -14.35
CA PRO A 218 -11.80 -15.52 -15.23
C PRO A 218 -10.53 -15.54 -16.10
N ASP A 219 -10.02 -14.38 -16.46
CA ASP A 219 -8.87 -14.14 -17.35
C ASP A 219 -7.53 -14.06 -16.61
N THR A 220 -7.49 -14.37 -15.31
CA THR A 220 -6.26 -14.34 -14.52
C THR A 220 -5.61 -15.72 -14.43
N GLU A 221 -4.28 -15.74 -14.25
CA GLU A 221 -3.54 -16.98 -13.97
C GLU A 221 -4.04 -17.66 -12.68
N ALA A 222 -4.41 -16.84 -11.68
CA ALA A 222 -4.98 -17.32 -10.43
C ALA A 222 -6.29 -18.10 -10.65
N ALA A 223 -7.19 -17.61 -11.51
CA ALA A 223 -8.36 -18.37 -11.90
C ALA A 223 -7.97 -19.70 -12.53
N ARG A 224 -7.07 -19.73 -13.51
CA ARG A 224 -6.62 -21.01 -14.11
C ARG A 224 -6.11 -22.00 -13.05
N LYS A 225 -5.27 -21.54 -12.11
CA LYS A 225 -4.73 -22.38 -11.02
C LYS A 225 -5.81 -22.90 -10.05
N SER A 226 -6.87 -22.12 -9.83
CA SER A 226 -7.96 -22.50 -8.92
C SER A 226 -8.75 -23.73 -9.38
N LEU A 227 -8.73 -24.06 -10.68
CA LEU A 227 -9.34 -25.29 -11.20
C LEU A 227 -8.71 -26.55 -10.60
N THR A 228 -7.39 -26.55 -10.36
CA THR A 228 -6.70 -27.67 -9.72
C THR A 228 -7.13 -27.83 -8.26
N ILE A 229 -7.39 -26.72 -7.56
CA ILE A 229 -7.94 -26.73 -6.20
C ILE A 229 -9.36 -27.30 -6.21
N MET A 230 -10.21 -26.85 -7.13
CA MET A 230 -11.57 -27.39 -7.30
C MET A 230 -11.55 -28.89 -7.58
N LEU A 231 -10.71 -29.33 -8.52
CA LEU A 231 -10.58 -30.73 -8.89
C LEU A 231 -10.17 -31.60 -7.69
N SER A 232 -9.19 -31.13 -6.90
CA SER A 232 -8.73 -31.83 -5.69
C SER A 232 -9.86 -31.96 -4.68
N ALA A 233 -10.58 -30.87 -4.40
CA ALA A 233 -11.71 -30.89 -3.48
C ALA A 233 -12.89 -31.76 -3.96
N TYR A 234 -13.20 -31.76 -5.27
CA TYR A 234 -14.23 -32.64 -5.83
C TYR A 234 -13.86 -34.12 -5.74
N LYS A 235 -12.57 -34.46 -5.89
CA LYS A 235 -12.05 -35.83 -5.71
C LYS A 235 -12.24 -36.31 -4.28
N GLU A 236 -11.93 -35.48 -3.29
CA GLU A 236 -12.16 -35.82 -1.88
C GLU A 236 -13.65 -36.02 -1.56
N LEU A 237 -14.53 -35.26 -2.21
CA LEU A 237 -15.99 -35.39 -2.06
C LEU A 237 -16.62 -36.47 -2.95
N LYS A 238 -15.84 -37.13 -3.82
CA LYS A 238 -16.31 -38.17 -4.76
C LYS A 238 -17.45 -37.68 -5.67
N LEU A 239 -17.31 -36.48 -6.20
CA LEU A 239 -18.30 -35.86 -7.09
C LEU A 239 -17.92 -36.06 -8.57
N ASP A 240 -18.12 -37.27 -9.09
CA ASP A 240 -17.63 -37.73 -10.39
C ASP A 240 -17.99 -36.80 -11.57
N ASP A 241 -19.25 -36.35 -11.64
CA ASP A 241 -19.69 -35.40 -12.68
C ASP A 241 -18.90 -34.08 -12.65
N ALA A 242 -18.61 -33.57 -11.46
CA ALA A 242 -17.88 -32.33 -11.28
C ALA A 242 -16.38 -32.50 -11.56
N ILE A 243 -15.82 -33.66 -11.21
CA ILE A 243 -14.45 -34.06 -11.52
C ILE A 243 -14.27 -34.05 -13.05
N GLN A 244 -15.11 -34.79 -13.78
CA GLN A 244 -15.01 -34.90 -15.24
C GLN A 244 -15.08 -33.52 -15.92
N ARG A 245 -16.09 -32.71 -15.57
CA ARG A 245 -16.23 -31.35 -16.13
C ARG A 245 -15.02 -30.46 -15.85
N THR A 246 -14.44 -30.57 -14.65
CA THR A 246 -13.27 -29.77 -14.28
C THR A 246 -12.02 -30.21 -15.04
N GLU A 247 -11.84 -31.52 -15.25
CA GLU A 247 -10.75 -32.06 -16.07
C GLU A 247 -10.86 -31.62 -17.53
N GLU A 248 -12.06 -31.63 -18.10
CA GLU A 248 -12.33 -31.08 -19.44
C GLU A 248 -11.98 -29.59 -19.54
N LEU A 249 -12.38 -28.77 -18.56
CA LEU A 249 -12.07 -27.34 -18.51
C LEU A 249 -10.56 -27.06 -18.44
N ILE A 250 -9.83 -27.85 -17.66
CA ILE A 250 -8.36 -27.76 -17.57
C ILE A 250 -7.72 -28.14 -18.91
N ALA A 251 -8.20 -29.21 -19.55
CA ALA A 251 -7.68 -29.66 -20.84
C ALA A 251 -7.90 -28.65 -21.97
N LEU A 252 -9.00 -27.90 -21.94
CA LEU A 252 -9.28 -26.82 -22.89
C LEU A 252 -8.40 -25.58 -22.67
N ASN A 253 -7.75 -25.44 -21.51
CA ASN A 253 -6.92 -24.29 -21.14
C ASN A 253 -5.57 -24.73 -20.53
N PRO A 254 -4.69 -25.36 -21.32
CA PRO A 254 -3.40 -25.86 -20.82
C PRO A 254 -2.51 -24.72 -20.31
N GLN A 255 -1.63 -25.05 -19.36
CA GLN A 255 -0.78 -24.09 -18.64
C GLN A 255 0.14 -23.29 -19.55
#